data_AF-A0A1G5QMP1-F1
#
_entry.id   AF-A0A1G5QMP1-F1
#
_cell.length_a   1.000
_cell.length_b   1.000
_cell.length_c   1.000
_cell.angle_alpha   90.00
_cell.angle_beta   90.00
_cell.angle_gamma   90.00
#
_symmetry.space_group_name_H-M   'P 1'
#
loop_
_entity.id
_entity.type
_entity.pdbx_description
1 polymer ?
#
loop_
_entity_poly.entity_id
_entity_poly.type
_entity_poly.pdbx_seq_one_letter_code
_entity_poly.pdbx_strand_id
1 'polypeptide(L)'
;MPPALVEELGADGLHLDSKALNSADKRPVPETYLLAVSGHTLKALRKGEALGASFAVLPPIKYTKAHPDIEPLGWDGLETIAAQLKIPLYALGPEFIE
;
A
#
# COMPACT_ATOMS: atom_id res chain seq x y z
N MET A 1 8.72 2.47 10.20
CA MET A 1 9.68 3.57 10.43
C MET A 1 9.00 4.65 11.26
N PRO A 2 9.63 5.23 12.30
CA PRO A 2 9.05 6.34 13.06
C PRO A 2 8.88 7.57 12.15
N PRO A 3 7.81 8.35 12.28
CA PRO A 3 7.59 9.50 11.40
C PRO A 3 8.68 10.57 11.46
N ALA A 4 9.31 10.75 12.62
CA ALA A 4 10.41 11.70 12.81
C ALA A 4 11.63 11.42 11.89
N LEU A 5 11.82 10.17 11.49
CA LEU A 5 12.96 9.77 10.66
C LEU A 5 12.85 10.30 9.22
N VAL A 6 11.65 10.70 8.77
CA VAL A 6 11.46 11.31 7.45
C VAL A 6 12.24 12.61 7.34
N GLU A 7 12.19 13.46 8.37
CA GLU A 7 12.88 14.75 8.38
C GLU A 7 14.39 14.57 8.60
N GLU A 8 14.78 13.69 9.53
CA GLU A 8 16.19 13.41 9.86
C GLU A 8 16.97 12.88 8.66
N LEU A 9 16.31 12.10 7.79
CA LEU A 9 16.92 11.55 6.57
C LEU A 9 16.77 12.46 5.35
N GLY A 10 16.02 13.56 5.46
CA GLY A 10 15.66 14.38 4.29
C GLY A 10 14.87 13.60 3.24
N ALA A 11 14.04 12.65 3.66
CA ALA A 11 13.24 11.82 2.77
C ALA A 11 11.97 12.55 2.31
N ASP A 12 11.47 12.20 1.13
CA ASP A 12 10.24 12.80 0.58
C ASP A 12 8.95 12.30 1.26
N GLY A 13 9.01 11.20 2.02
CA GLY A 13 7.81 10.61 2.60
C GLY A 13 8.00 9.35 3.44
N LEU A 14 6.87 8.82 3.89
CA LEU A 14 6.77 7.61 4.72
C LEU A 14 5.92 6.55 4.03
N HIS A 15 6.38 5.31 4.06
CA HIS A 15 5.58 4.14 3.66
C HIS A 15 5.15 3.34 4.89
N LEU A 16 3.83 3.23 5.10
CA LEU A 16 3.24 2.32 6.08
C LEU A 16 3.02 0.94 5.48
N ASP A 17 3.61 -0.09 6.07
CA ASP A 17 3.22 -1.48 5.78
C ASP A 17 1.80 -1.79 6.31
N SER A 18 1.28 -2.96 5.99
CA SER A 18 -0.07 -3.39 6.41
C SER A 18 -0.27 -3.35 7.93
N LYS A 19 0.77 -3.65 8.72
CA LYS A 19 0.68 -3.63 10.19
C LYS A 19 0.61 -2.20 10.71
N ALA A 20 1.50 -1.33 10.24
CA ALA A 20 1.53 0.08 10.61
C ALA A 20 0.25 0.82 10.15
N LEU A 21 -0.25 0.51 8.95
CA LEU A 21 -1.53 1.02 8.45
C LEU A 21 -2.69 0.60 9.35
N ASN A 22 -2.73 -0.67 9.77
CA ASN A 22 -3.78 -1.16 10.66
C ASN A 22 -3.75 -0.49 12.04
N SER A 23 -2.58 -0.14 12.55
CA SER A 23 -2.42 0.58 13.83
C SER A 23 -2.54 2.10 13.75
N ALA A 24 -2.53 2.69 12.55
CA ALA A 24 -2.64 4.14 12.39
C ALA A 24 -4.10 4.61 12.49
N ASP A 25 -4.38 5.52 13.43
CA ASP A 25 -5.69 6.17 13.56
C ASP A 25 -5.74 7.55 12.86
N LYS A 26 -4.57 8.13 12.59
CA LYS A 26 -4.41 9.43 11.93
C LYS A 26 -3.19 9.42 11.02
N ARG A 27 -3.13 10.41 10.11
CA ARG A 27 -1.95 10.63 9.26
C ARG A 27 -0.70 10.80 10.15
N PRO A 28 0.36 10.00 9.96
CA PRO A 28 1.52 10.01 10.83
C PRO A 28 2.56 11.08 10.47
N VAL A 29 2.44 11.72 9.30
CA VAL A 29 3.35 12.75 8.78
C VAL A 29 2.56 13.98 8.33
N PRO A 30 3.15 15.19 8.32
CA PRO A 30 2.53 16.36 7.72
C PRO A 30 2.12 16.16 6.24
N GLU A 31 1.16 16.96 5.76
CA GLU A 31 0.67 16.90 4.37
C GLU A 31 1.74 17.27 3.32
N THR A 32 2.82 17.93 3.73
CA THR A 32 3.95 18.26 2.85
C THR A 32 4.78 17.04 2.44
N TYR A 33 4.67 15.93 3.17
CA TYR A 33 5.36 14.68 2.87
C TYR A 33 4.43 13.70 2.16
N LEU A 34 4.99 12.88 1.27
CA LEU A 34 4.27 11.76 0.69
C LEU A 34 3.94 10.72 1.76
N LEU A 35 2.74 10.15 1.67
CA LEU A 35 2.35 8.99 2.47
C LEU A 35 2.00 7.85 1.53
N ALA A 36 2.79 6.78 1.56
CA ALA A 36 2.48 5.53 0.88
C ALA A 36 1.91 4.52 1.88
N VAL A 37 1.02 3.65 1.42
CA VAL A 37 0.42 2.59 2.24
C VAL A 37 0.43 1.26 1.50
N SER A 38 0.79 0.18 2.19
CA SER A 38 0.57 -1.18 1.69
C SER A 38 -0.63 -1.81 2.35
N GLY A 39 -1.47 -2.48 1.57
CA GLY A 39 -2.58 -3.27 2.07
C GLY A 39 -2.93 -4.40 1.12
N HIS A 40 -3.54 -5.46 1.67
CA HIS A 40 -3.88 -6.67 0.90
C HIS A 40 -5.36 -6.75 0.52
N THR A 41 -6.18 -5.79 0.97
CA THR A 41 -7.63 -5.78 0.75
C THR A 41 -8.12 -4.38 0.44
N LEU A 42 -9.23 -4.26 -0.28
CA LEU A 42 -9.88 -2.97 -0.53
C LEU A 42 -10.16 -2.20 0.77
N LYS A 43 -10.58 -2.89 1.83
CA LYS A 43 -10.85 -2.27 3.14
C LYS A 43 -9.59 -1.61 3.72
N ALA A 44 -8.45 -2.30 3.67
CA ALA A 44 -7.19 -1.75 4.13
C ALA A 44 -6.76 -0.55 3.28
N LEU A 45 -6.88 -0.65 1.95
CA LEU A 45 -6.49 0.42 1.04
C LEU A 45 -7.38 1.67 1.19
N ARG A 46 -8.70 1.49 1.38
CA ARG A 46 -9.62 2.59 1.71
C ARG A 46 -9.32 3.24 3.06
N LYS A 47 -8.85 2.47 4.04
CA LYS A 47 -8.34 3.05 5.29
C LYS A 47 -7.16 3.98 5.01
N GLY A 48 -6.21 3.54 4.18
CA GLY A 48 -5.07 4.35 3.78
C GLY A 48 -5.47 5.63 3.03
N GLU A 49 -6.40 5.52 2.09
CA GLU A 49 -7.01 6.67 1.40
C GLU A 49 -7.64 7.65 2.39
N ALA A 50 -8.41 7.16 3.36
CA ALA A 50 -9.04 7.99 4.38
C ALA A 50 -8.03 8.67 5.33
N LEU A 51 -6.82 8.10 5.48
CA LEU A 51 -5.69 8.70 6.19
C LEU A 51 -4.92 9.73 5.33
N GLY A 52 -5.35 9.96 4.09
CA GLY A 52 -4.74 10.90 3.15
C GLY A 52 -3.55 10.34 2.38
N ALA A 53 -3.41 9.01 2.27
CA ALA A 53 -2.32 8.42 1.50
C ALA A 53 -2.23 9.02 0.08
N SER A 54 -1.02 9.36 -0.33
CA SER A 54 -0.72 9.89 -1.66
C SER A 54 -0.84 8.81 -2.73
N PHE A 55 -0.52 7.56 -2.38
CA PHE A 55 -0.73 6.38 -3.22
C PHE A 55 -0.74 5.11 -2.36
N ALA A 56 -1.27 4.03 -2.95
CA ALA A 56 -1.35 2.71 -2.37
C ALA A 56 -0.47 1.71 -3.12
N VAL A 57 -0.02 0.67 -2.41
CA VAL A 57 0.72 -0.47 -2.96
C VAL A 57 -0.02 -1.77 -2.60
N LEU A 58 -0.22 -2.64 -3.58
CA LEU A 58 -0.90 -3.93 -3.42
C LEU A 58 0.06 -5.11 -3.71
N PRO A 59 0.63 -5.73 -2.66
CA PRO A 59 1.46 -6.93 -2.78
C PRO A 59 0.79 -8.23 -2.29
N PRO A 60 1.20 -9.42 -2.78
CA PRO A 60 1.63 -9.74 -4.14
C PRO A 60 0.44 -10.05 -5.04
N ILE A 61 0.54 -9.69 -6.33
CA ILE A 61 -0.54 -9.92 -7.31
C ILE A 61 -0.50 -11.33 -7.93
N LYS A 62 0.66 -12.00 -7.89
CA LYS A 62 0.87 -13.37 -8.37
C LYS A 62 1.28 -14.31 -7.22
N TYR A 63 1.02 -15.61 -7.40
CA TYR A 63 1.50 -16.68 -6.52
C TYR A 63 2.98 -16.49 -6.17
N THR A 64 3.30 -16.59 -4.88
CA THR A 64 4.68 -16.76 -4.44
C THR A 64 4.90 -18.23 -4.11
N LYS A 65 6.05 -18.80 -4.50
CA LYS A 65 6.42 -20.19 -4.13
C LYS A 65 6.39 -20.43 -2.61
N ALA A 66 6.44 -19.36 -1.80
CA ALA A 66 6.37 -19.42 -0.35
C ALA A 66 4.95 -19.69 0.20
N HIS A 67 3.89 -19.32 -0.54
CA HIS A 67 2.50 -19.46 -0.09
C HIS A 67 1.59 -19.91 -1.25
N PRO A 68 1.63 -21.21 -1.62
CA PRO A 68 0.83 -21.77 -2.71
C PRO A 68 -0.68 -21.88 -2.40
N ASP A 69 -1.07 -21.69 -1.13
CA ASP A 69 -2.46 -21.84 -0.69
C ASP A 69 -3.25 -20.52 -0.69
N ILE A 70 -2.59 -19.40 -0.99
CA ILE A 70 -3.24 -18.09 -1.06
C ILE A 70 -3.71 -17.86 -2.50
N GLU A 71 -5.01 -17.79 -2.69
CA GLU A 71 -5.61 -17.42 -3.98
C GLU A 71 -5.17 -15.98 -4.33
N PRO A 72 -4.35 -15.79 -5.37
CA PRO A 72 -3.85 -14.47 -5.72
C PRO A 72 -4.99 -13.60 -6.20
N LEU A 73 -4.95 -12.32 -5.85
CA LEU A 73 -5.96 -11.36 -6.30
C LEU A 73 -5.99 -11.25 -7.84
N GLY A 74 -4.86 -11.50 -8.50
CA GLY A 74 -4.72 -11.45 -9.95
C GLY A 74 -4.87 -10.04 -10.52
N TRP A 75 -4.71 -9.91 -11.83
CA TRP A 75 -4.88 -8.65 -12.54
C TRP A 75 -6.33 -8.15 -12.50
N ASP A 76 -7.31 -9.05 -12.61
CA ASP A 76 -8.74 -8.70 -12.53
C ASP A 76 -9.11 -8.14 -11.14
N GLY A 77 -8.54 -8.72 -10.09
CA GLY A 77 -8.72 -8.20 -8.74
C GLY A 77 -8.02 -6.87 -8.51
N LEU A 78 -6.83 -6.67 -9.10
CA LEU A 78 -6.17 -5.35 -9.10
C LEU A 78 -7.06 -4.30 -9.77
N GLU A 79 -7.59 -4.58 -10.95
CA GLU A 79 -8.45 -3.67 -11.70
C GLU A 79 -9.71 -3.33 -10.89
N THR A 80 -10.34 -4.35 -10.30
CA THR A 80 -11.53 -4.20 -9.44
C THR A 80 -11.26 -3.31 -8.22
N ILE A 81 -10.09 -3.43 -7.59
CA ILE A 81 -9.70 -2.58 -6.46
C ILE A 81 -9.33 -1.17 -6.95
N ALA A 82 -8.54 -1.05 -8.01
CA ALA A 82 -8.09 0.23 -8.56
C ALA A 82 -9.29 1.12 -8.93
N ALA A 83 -10.31 0.55 -9.55
CA ALA A 83 -11.55 1.24 -9.89
C ALA A 83 -12.33 1.80 -8.67
N GLN A 84 -12.00 1.35 -7.45
CA GLN A 84 -12.68 1.73 -6.21
C GLN A 84 -11.87 2.67 -5.31
N LEU A 85 -10.64 3.04 -5.72
CA LEU A 85 -9.79 4.01 -5.06
C LEU A 85 -9.74 5.31 -5.87
N LYS A 86 -9.54 6.42 -5.17
CA LYS A 86 -9.33 7.77 -5.71
C LYS A 86 -7.86 8.17 -5.73
N ILE A 87 -7.00 7.29 -5.22
CA ILE A 87 -5.55 7.45 -5.18
C ILE A 87 -4.88 6.44 -6.13
N PRO A 88 -3.69 6.74 -6.68
CA PRO A 88 -2.95 5.79 -7.49
C PRO A 88 -2.70 4.48 -6.73
N LEU A 89 -2.85 3.36 -7.44
CA LEU A 89 -2.59 2.02 -6.92
C LEU A 89 -1.47 1.38 -7.72
N TYR A 90 -0.37 1.03 -7.05
CA TYR A 90 0.76 0.33 -7.64
C TYR A 90 0.74 -1.15 -7.27
N ALA A 91 0.88 -2.00 -8.28
CA ALA A 91 1.12 -3.41 -8.11
C ALA A 91 2.56 -3.66 -7.63
N LEU A 92 2.74 -4.59 -6.69
CA LEU A 92 4.08 -5.05 -6.29
C LEU A 92 4.13 -6.57 -6.30
N GLY A 93 5.06 -7.15 -7.05
CA GLY A 93 5.23 -8.60 -7.15
C GLY A 93 6.13 -8.99 -8.32
N PRO A 94 6.58 -10.25 -8.39
CA PRO A 94 7.40 -10.71 -9.51
C PRO A 94 6.60 -10.65 -10.82
N GLU A 95 7.16 -9.98 -11.82
CA GLU A 95 6.68 -10.03 -13.19
C GLU A 95 7.12 -11.37 -13.79
N PHE A 96 6.26 -12.39 -13.77
CA PHE A 96 6.46 -13.54 -14.66
C PHE A 96 5.92 -13.14 -16.03
N ILE A 97 6.82 -12.72 -16.90
CA ILE A 97 6.63 -12.68 -18.35
C ILE A 97 6.72 -14.15 -18.79
N GLU A 98 5.62 -14.71 -19.31
CA GLU A 98 5.69 -15.94 -20.11
C GLU A 98 6.04 -15.59 -21.55
#